data_AF-A0A173UZ97-F1
#
_entry.id   AF-A0A173UZ97-F1
#
_cell.length_a   1.000
_cell.length_b   1.000
_cell.length_c   1.000
_cell.angle_alpha   90.00
_cell.angle_beta   90.00
_cell.angle_gamma   90.00
#
_symmetry.space_group_name_H-M   'P 1'
#
loop_
_entity.id
_entity.type
_entity.pdbx_description
1 polymer ?
#
loop_
_entity_poly.entity_id
_entity_poly.type
_entity_poly.pdbx_seq_one_letter_code
_entity_poly.pdbx_strand_id
1 'polypeptide(L)'
;MNYVALKPVNFGGKQYKIGETIPEGVVDERRSLFLKKSGHIAEVASVNGAHAEDLNVNPNTLSIPLLQSKHELAVNAQQLLQFFATIQKTMEEAKIEIATMTEEDTPVLQLLHEIDSRKGIKAAVETRLADLSTDTDISQAAEAVEETEEQPEGGEENDV
;
A
#
# COMPACT_ATOMS: atom_id res chain seq x y z
N MET A 1 20.37 1.20 -29.62
CA MET A 1 19.46 0.44 -28.73
C MET A 1 20.13 -0.76 -28.07
N ASN A 2 19.91 -0.95 -26.76
CA ASN A 2 20.18 -2.20 -26.04
C ASN A 2 18.99 -3.16 -26.14
N TYR A 3 19.25 -4.47 -26.06
CA TYR A 3 18.21 -5.51 -26.09
C TYR A 3 18.33 -6.47 -24.90
N VAL A 4 17.26 -7.21 -24.58
CA VAL A 4 17.26 -8.32 -23.61
C VAL A 4 16.98 -9.62 -24.34
N ALA A 5 17.73 -10.68 -24.04
CA ALA A 5 17.54 -12.00 -24.63
C ALA A 5 16.31 -12.70 -24.02
N LEU A 6 15.37 -13.13 -24.85
CA LEU A 6 14.19 -13.91 -24.44
C LEU A 6 14.39 -15.42 -24.64
N LYS A 7 15.40 -15.80 -25.42
CA LYS A 7 15.86 -17.17 -25.68
C LYS A 7 17.39 -17.19 -25.69
N PRO A 8 18.04 -18.36 -25.53
CA PRO A 8 19.48 -18.46 -25.75
C PRO A 8 19.84 -18.05 -27.18
N VAL A 9 20.69 -17.02 -27.31
CA VAL A 9 21.05 -16.41 -28.60
C VAL A 9 22.54 -16.14 -28.67
N ASN A 10 23.12 -16.21 -29.87
CA ASN A 10 24.54 -15.95 -30.10
C ASN A 10 24.71 -14.68 -30.92
N PHE A 11 25.38 -13.68 -30.37
CA PHE A 11 25.71 -12.43 -31.05
C PHE A 11 27.15 -12.03 -30.75
N GLY A 12 27.88 -11.53 -31.74
CA GLY A 12 29.28 -11.10 -31.57
C GLY A 12 30.21 -12.19 -31.02
N GLY A 13 29.94 -13.48 -31.29
CA GLY A 13 30.73 -14.60 -30.75
C GLY A 13 30.46 -14.95 -29.29
N LYS A 14 29.53 -14.26 -28.62
CA LYS A 14 29.09 -14.55 -27.24
C LYS A 14 27.68 -15.16 -27.24
N GLN A 15 27.49 -16.18 -26.39
CA GLN A 15 26.17 -16.70 -26.07
C GLN A 15 25.54 -15.87 -24.96
N TYR A 16 24.32 -15.40 -25.19
CA TYR A 16 23.49 -14.71 -24.23
C TYR A 16 22.40 -15.64 -23.71
N LYS A 17 22.26 -15.71 -22.39
CA LYS A 17 21.17 -16.45 -21.72
C LYS A 17 19.91 -15.60 -21.63
N ILE A 18 18.78 -16.26 -21.37
CA ILE A 18 17.50 -15.58 -21.13
C ILE A 18 17.66 -14.56 -20.01
N GLY A 19 17.17 -13.34 -20.21
CA GLY A 19 17.26 -12.23 -19.27
C GLY A 19 18.55 -11.41 -19.37
N GLU A 20 19.57 -11.85 -20.12
CA GLU A 20 20.80 -11.07 -20.26
C GLU A 20 20.62 -9.89 -21.24
N THR A 21 21.21 -8.75 -20.87
CA THR A 21 21.28 -7.57 -21.72
C THR A 21 22.33 -7.75 -22.81
N ILE A 22 21.90 -7.52 -24.05
CA ILE A 22 22.73 -7.46 -25.25
C ILE A 22 23.02 -5.98 -25.54
N PRO A 23 24.29 -5.55 -25.48
CA PRO A 23 24.68 -4.17 -25.71
C PRO A 23 24.31 -3.66 -27.12
N GLU A 24 24.15 -2.35 -27.23
CA GLU A 24 24.00 -1.66 -28.50
C GLU A 24 25.16 -1.97 -29.47
N GLY A 25 24.82 -2.11 -30.75
CA GLY A 25 25.76 -2.46 -31.82
C GLY A 25 26.09 -3.95 -31.93
N VAL A 26 25.72 -4.78 -30.94
CA VAL A 26 25.93 -6.24 -31.00
C VAL A 26 24.88 -6.93 -31.88
N VAL A 27 23.66 -6.40 -31.93
CA VAL A 27 22.59 -6.88 -32.82
C VAL A 27 22.53 -5.98 -34.05
N ASP A 28 22.63 -6.59 -35.24
CA ASP A 28 22.44 -5.89 -36.51
C ASP A 28 21.00 -5.34 -36.63
N GLU A 29 20.87 -4.06 -36.94
CA GLU A 29 19.58 -3.36 -37.04
C GLU A 29 18.61 -4.01 -38.03
N ARG A 30 19.10 -4.52 -39.16
CA ARG A 30 18.28 -5.19 -40.18
C ARG A 30 17.69 -6.49 -39.65
N ARG A 31 18.38 -7.13 -38.71
CA ARG A 31 17.97 -8.41 -38.10
C ARG A 31 17.14 -8.20 -36.83
N SER A 32 17.28 -7.05 -36.17
CA SER A 32 16.60 -6.71 -34.92
C SER A 32 15.07 -6.87 -35.02
N LEU A 33 14.45 -6.41 -36.11
CA LEU A 33 12.99 -6.48 -36.29
C LEU A 33 12.48 -7.92 -36.33
N PHE A 34 13.18 -8.79 -37.05
CA PHE A 34 12.82 -10.20 -37.15
C PHE A 34 13.01 -10.92 -35.80
N LEU A 35 14.09 -10.62 -35.08
CA LEU A 35 14.38 -11.21 -33.78
C LEU A 35 13.38 -10.77 -32.70
N LYS A 36 12.90 -9.52 -32.77
CA LYS A 36 11.78 -9.04 -31.95
C LYS A 36 10.49 -9.80 -32.28
N LYS A 37 10.11 -9.86 -33.56
CA LYS A 37 8.88 -10.56 -34.00
C LYS A 37 8.85 -12.05 -33.67
N SER A 38 10.01 -12.70 -33.72
CA SER A 38 10.16 -14.13 -33.39
C SER A 38 10.37 -14.42 -31.90
N GLY A 39 10.38 -13.38 -31.05
CA GLY A 39 10.49 -13.50 -29.60
C GLY A 39 11.86 -13.99 -29.12
N HIS A 40 12.94 -13.62 -29.82
CA HIS A 40 14.31 -13.93 -29.40
C HIS A 40 14.95 -12.82 -28.58
N ILE A 41 14.59 -11.56 -28.87
CA ILE A 41 15.05 -10.38 -28.14
C ILE A 41 13.90 -9.39 -27.92
N ALA A 42 13.98 -8.57 -26.90
CA ALA A 42 13.14 -7.38 -26.72
C ALA A 42 14.02 -6.14 -26.52
N GLU A 43 13.51 -4.95 -26.86
CA GLU A 43 14.22 -3.70 -26.57
C GLU A 43 14.27 -3.48 -25.07
N VAL A 44 15.44 -3.14 -24.55
CA VAL A 44 15.54 -2.61 -23.19
C VAL A 44 15.00 -1.19 -23.28
N ALA A 45 13.79 -0.97 -22.77
CA ALA A 45 13.25 0.37 -22.65
C ALA A 45 14.27 1.22 -21.88
N SER A 46 14.74 2.32 -22.49
CA SER A 46 15.37 3.39 -21.72
C SER A 46 14.34 3.81 -20.70
N VAL A 47 14.57 3.47 -19.43
CA VAL A 47 13.73 3.90 -18.31
C VAL A 47 13.92 5.40 -18.17
N ASN A 48 13.14 6.16 -18.95
CA ASN A 48 12.78 7.56 -18.77
C ASN A 48 11.30 7.68 -19.14
N GLY A 49 10.49 7.06 -18.30
CA GLY A 49 9.07 6.83 -18.50
C GLY A 49 8.64 5.61 -17.72
N ALA A 50 9.12 5.53 -16.47
CA ALA A 50 8.62 4.57 -15.53
C ALA A 50 7.11 4.83 -15.38
N HIS A 51 6.26 3.87 -15.75
CA HIS A 51 5.15 3.52 -14.85
C HIS A 51 5.72 2.71 -13.68
N ALA A 52 6.78 3.23 -13.05
CA ALA A 52 6.75 3.27 -11.62
C ALA A 52 5.91 4.51 -11.38
N GLU A 53 4.60 4.30 -11.18
CA GLU A 53 3.94 5.11 -10.15
C GLU A 53 4.98 5.23 -9.02
N ASP A 54 5.21 6.43 -8.50
CA ASP A 54 5.93 6.62 -7.25
C ASP A 54 5.15 5.87 -6.16
N LEU A 55 5.27 4.56 -6.17
CA LEU A 55 4.96 3.70 -5.07
C LEU A 55 6.12 3.97 -4.13
N ASN A 56 5.97 5.03 -3.35
CA ASN A 56 6.42 5.04 -1.97
C ASN A 56 5.72 3.86 -1.26
N VAL A 57 5.97 2.63 -1.71
CA VAL A 57 5.55 1.41 -1.05
C VAL A 57 6.46 1.33 0.14
N ASN A 58 5.88 1.61 1.30
CA ASN A 58 6.51 1.29 2.55
C ASN A 58 6.94 -0.19 2.47
N PRO A 59 8.26 -0.50 2.54
CA PRO A 59 8.73 -1.87 2.37
C PRO A 59 8.21 -2.83 3.45
N ASN A 60 7.61 -2.29 4.51
CA ASN A 60 7.03 -3.05 5.61
C ASN A 60 5.54 -3.34 5.42
N THR A 61 4.92 -2.92 4.31
CA THR A 61 3.52 -3.18 4.01
C THR A 61 3.34 -3.96 2.70
N LEU A 62 2.35 -4.84 2.68
CA LEU A 62 1.88 -5.59 1.54
C LEU A 62 0.59 -4.92 1.02
N SER A 63 0.53 -4.59 -0.26
CA SER A 63 -0.71 -4.12 -0.89
C SER A 63 -1.63 -5.32 -1.20
N ILE A 64 -2.85 -5.29 -0.67
CA ILE A 64 -3.88 -6.33 -0.85
C ILE A 64 -5.07 -5.71 -1.60
N PRO A 65 -5.34 -6.13 -2.84
CA PRO A 65 -6.51 -5.65 -3.57
C PRO A 65 -7.79 -6.28 -3.03
N LEU A 66 -8.78 -5.44 -2.73
CA LEU A 66 -10.09 -5.84 -2.25
C LEU A 66 -11.12 -5.80 -3.39
N LEU A 67 -11.83 -6.92 -3.61
CA LEU A 67 -12.64 -7.12 -4.80
C LEU A 67 -14.01 -6.42 -4.74
N GLN A 68 -14.65 -6.42 -3.57
CA GLN A 68 -15.96 -5.82 -3.35
C GLN A 68 -15.86 -4.29 -3.35
N SER A 69 -14.88 -3.76 -2.62
CA SER A 69 -14.68 -2.33 -2.44
C SER A 69 -13.78 -1.69 -3.52
N LYS A 70 -13.11 -2.49 -4.35
CA LYS A 70 -12.28 -2.05 -5.50
C LYS A 70 -11.15 -1.08 -5.13
N HIS A 71 -10.64 -1.15 -3.92
CA HIS A 71 -9.46 -0.40 -3.50
C HIS A 71 -8.34 -1.34 -3.06
N GLU A 72 -7.12 -0.81 -3.04
CA GLU A 72 -5.95 -1.51 -2.52
C GLU A 72 -5.72 -1.12 -1.06
N LEU A 73 -5.41 -2.11 -0.23
CA LEU A 73 -5.17 -1.93 1.18
C LEU A 73 -3.72 -2.24 1.54
N ALA A 74 -3.00 -1.30 2.14
CA ALA A 74 -1.66 -1.53 2.65
C ALA A 74 -1.71 -2.16 4.05
N VAL A 75 -1.16 -3.37 4.18
CA VAL A 75 -1.22 -4.15 5.43
C VAL A 75 0.18 -4.61 5.83
N ASN A 76 0.58 -4.38 7.07
CA ASN A 76 1.85 -4.90 7.58
C ASN A 76 1.72 -6.36 8.06
N ALA A 77 2.86 -7.00 8.36
CA ALA A 77 2.89 -8.40 8.79
C ALA A 77 2.08 -8.66 10.08
N GLN A 78 2.11 -7.75 11.05
CA GLN A 78 1.38 -7.89 12.32
C GLN A 78 -0.13 -7.83 12.10
N GLN A 79 -0.60 -6.85 11.32
CA GLN A 79 -2.02 -6.71 10.95
C GLN A 79 -2.53 -7.94 10.19
N LEU A 80 -1.72 -8.50 9.29
CA LEU A 80 -2.09 -9.70 8.54
C LEU A 80 -2.18 -10.93 9.46
N LEU A 81 -1.23 -11.09 10.40
CA LEU A 81 -1.29 -12.15 11.42
C LEU A 81 -2.54 -12.01 12.30
N GLN A 82 -2.85 -10.78 12.72
CA GLN A 82 -4.02 -10.45 13.52
C GLN A 82 -5.31 -10.83 12.77
N PHE A 83 -5.43 -10.46 11.49
CA PHE A 83 -6.57 -10.86 10.64
C PHE A 83 -6.78 -12.38 10.62
N PHE A 84 -5.72 -13.15 10.36
CA PHE A 84 -5.81 -14.61 10.33
C PHE A 84 -6.11 -15.21 11.71
N ALA A 85 -5.63 -14.62 12.80
CA ALA A 85 -5.98 -15.05 14.15
C ALA A 85 -7.47 -14.84 14.42
N THR A 86 -8.02 -13.67 14.07
CA THR A 86 -9.42 -13.32 14.32
C THR A 86 -10.40 -14.19 13.52
N ILE A 87 -10.12 -14.50 12.24
CA ILE A 87 -11.02 -15.35 11.44
C ILE A 87 -11.09 -16.80 11.96
N GLN A 88 -10.05 -17.26 12.66
CA GLN A 88 -9.99 -18.60 13.27
C GLN A 88 -10.67 -18.69 14.65
N LYS A 89 -10.94 -17.55 15.30
CA LYS A 89 -11.64 -17.50 16.60
C LYS A 89 -13.11 -17.84 16.48
N THR A 90 -13.76 -18.16 17.60
CA THR A 90 -15.22 -18.22 17.65
C THR A 90 -15.83 -16.83 17.45
N MET A 91 -17.14 -16.77 17.16
CA MET A 91 -17.82 -15.49 16.93
C MET A 91 -17.71 -14.54 18.13
N GLU A 92 -17.87 -15.05 19.35
CA GLU A 92 -17.84 -14.23 20.57
C GLU A 92 -16.43 -13.73 20.89
N GLU A 93 -15.40 -14.59 20.77
CA GLU A 93 -14.00 -14.18 20.96
C GLU A 93 -13.57 -13.12 19.95
N ALA A 94 -13.97 -13.27 18.68
CA ALA A 94 -13.66 -12.31 17.64
C ALA A 94 -14.36 -10.96 17.88
N LYS A 95 -15.63 -10.95 18.32
CA LYS A 95 -16.33 -9.69 18.68
C LYS A 95 -15.62 -8.94 19.81
N ILE A 96 -15.19 -9.67 20.84
CA ILE A 96 -14.44 -9.09 21.98
C ILE A 96 -13.15 -8.44 21.47
N GLU A 97 -12.41 -9.13 20.61
CA GLU A 97 -11.17 -8.59 20.03
C GLU A 97 -11.43 -7.37 19.14
N ILE A 98 -12.43 -7.42 18.25
CA ILE A 98 -12.81 -6.30 17.37
C ILE A 98 -13.15 -5.05 18.18
N ALA A 99 -13.84 -5.19 19.32
CA ALA A 99 -14.17 -4.07 20.19
C ALA A 99 -12.94 -3.35 20.77
N THR A 100 -11.78 -4.02 20.80
CA THR A 100 -10.51 -3.46 21.32
C THR A 100 -9.60 -2.87 20.23
N MET A 101 -9.91 -3.08 18.94
CA MET A 101 -9.10 -2.62 17.81
C MET A 101 -9.10 -1.09 17.69
N THR A 102 -7.95 -0.48 17.42
CA THR A 102 -7.80 0.99 17.31
C THR A 102 -7.77 1.46 15.87
N GLU A 103 -7.56 2.76 15.62
CA GLU A 103 -7.39 3.31 14.27
C GLU A 103 -6.27 2.62 13.48
N GLU A 104 -5.19 2.18 14.16
CA GLU A 104 -4.08 1.42 13.54
C GLU A 104 -4.52 0.06 12.99
N ASP A 105 -5.61 -0.50 13.51
CA ASP A 105 -6.19 -1.78 13.09
C ASP A 105 -7.24 -1.62 11.99
N THR A 106 -7.48 -0.40 11.49
CA THR A 106 -8.45 -0.15 10.41
C THR A 106 -8.27 -1.07 9.20
N PRO A 107 -7.03 -1.37 8.73
CA PRO A 107 -6.82 -2.35 7.66
C PRO A 107 -7.32 -3.76 8.02
N VAL A 108 -7.15 -4.19 9.28
CA VAL A 108 -7.64 -5.48 9.77
C VAL A 108 -9.16 -5.50 9.76
N LEU A 109 -9.79 -4.42 10.24
CA LEU A 109 -11.24 -4.26 10.23
C LEU A 109 -11.79 -4.31 8.79
N GLN A 110 -11.19 -3.60 7.84
CA GLN A 110 -11.60 -3.62 6.44
C GLN A 110 -11.51 -5.04 5.83
N LEU A 111 -10.42 -5.77 6.10
CA LEU A 111 -10.28 -7.17 5.69
C LEU A 111 -11.36 -8.06 6.30
N LEU A 112 -11.65 -7.92 7.60
CA LEU A 112 -12.68 -8.71 8.29
C LEU A 112 -14.07 -8.44 7.72
N HIS A 113 -14.41 -7.17 7.45
CA HIS A 113 -15.69 -6.81 6.85
C HIS A 113 -15.88 -7.44 5.47
N GLU A 114 -14.83 -7.50 4.66
CA GLU A 114 -14.92 -7.99 3.30
C GLU A 114 -14.86 -9.53 3.22
N ILE A 115 -13.92 -10.14 3.96
CA ILE A 115 -13.53 -11.56 3.80
C ILE A 115 -14.24 -12.50 4.79
N ASP A 116 -14.53 -12.08 6.03
CA ASP A 116 -15.13 -12.98 7.02
C ASP A 116 -16.56 -13.34 6.61
N SER A 117 -16.88 -14.63 6.53
CA SER A 117 -18.21 -15.07 6.05
C SER A 117 -19.33 -14.88 7.08
N ARG A 118 -19.00 -14.63 8.35
CA ARG A 118 -19.95 -14.58 9.45
C ARG A 118 -20.58 -13.19 9.57
N LYS A 119 -21.89 -13.09 9.30
CA LYS A 119 -22.64 -11.83 9.37
C LYS A 119 -22.50 -11.09 10.71
N GLY A 120 -22.45 -11.83 11.82
CA GLY A 120 -22.26 -11.24 13.15
C GLY A 120 -20.91 -10.57 13.34
N ILE A 121 -19.87 -11.02 12.63
CA ILE A 121 -18.55 -10.37 12.63
C ILE A 121 -18.58 -9.12 11.77
N LYS A 122 -19.14 -9.20 10.55
CA LYS A 122 -19.28 -8.02 9.68
C LYS A 122 -20.02 -6.87 10.36
N ALA A 123 -21.12 -7.17 11.06
CA ALA A 123 -21.87 -6.17 11.81
C ALA A 123 -21.06 -5.55 12.94
N ALA A 124 -20.31 -6.35 13.71
CA ALA A 124 -19.44 -5.84 14.78
C ALA A 124 -18.32 -4.94 14.23
N VAL A 125 -17.76 -5.29 13.07
CA VAL A 125 -16.76 -4.47 12.39
C VAL A 125 -17.35 -3.14 11.91
N GLU A 126 -18.53 -3.17 11.30
CA GLU A 126 -19.21 -1.95 10.82
C GLU A 126 -19.50 -0.98 11.98
N THR A 127 -19.96 -1.49 13.12
CA THR A 127 -20.10 -0.69 14.35
C THR A 127 -18.75 -0.12 14.79
N ARG A 128 -17.70 -0.94 14.88
CA ARG A 128 -16.38 -0.45 15.33
C ARG A 128 -15.79 0.62 14.41
N LEU A 129 -15.93 0.45 13.10
CA LEU A 129 -15.47 1.45 12.12
C LEU A 129 -16.25 2.76 12.24
N ALA A 130 -17.56 2.70 12.51
CA ALA A 130 -18.36 3.89 12.76
C ALA A 130 -17.90 4.62 14.04
N ASP A 131 -17.66 3.88 15.13
CA ASP A 131 -17.18 4.45 16.39
C ASP A 131 -15.83 5.17 16.21
N LEU A 132 -14.87 4.53 15.53
CA LEU A 132 -13.56 5.11 15.25
C LEU A 132 -13.65 6.37 14.36
N SER A 133 -14.57 6.39 13.39
CA SER A 133 -14.79 7.57 12.55
C SER A 133 -15.35 8.76 13.34
N THR A 134 -16.12 8.53 14.40
CA THR A 134 -16.69 9.61 15.23
C THR A 134 -15.70 10.20 16.24
N ASP A 135 -14.74 9.41 16.73
CA ASP A 135 -13.71 9.88 17.66
C ASP A 135 -12.73 10.86 16.99
N THR A 136 -12.47 10.70 15.69
CA THR A 136 -11.60 11.63 14.92
C THR A 136 -12.25 13.02 14.77
N ASP A 137 -13.56 13.10 14.56
CA ASP A 137 -14.29 14.38 14.42
C ASP A 137 -14.37 15.17 15.73
N ILE A 138 -14.43 14.48 16.88
CA ILE A 138 -14.47 15.12 18.20
C ILE A 138 -13.08 15.61 18.62
N SER A 139 -12.03 14.85 18.29
CA SER A 139 -10.65 15.19 18.66
C SER A 139 -10.12 16.42 17.90
N GLN A 140 -10.50 16.59 16.63
CA GLN A 140 -10.14 17.80 15.86
C GLN A 140 -10.89 19.06 16.32
N ALA A 141 -12.06 18.93 16.97
CA ALA A 141 -12.79 20.05 17.55
C ALA A 141 -12.18 20.54 18.88
N ALA A 142 -11.48 19.68 19.61
CA ALA A 142 -10.85 20.01 20.90
C ALA A 142 -9.49 20.72 20.73
N GLU A 143 -8.72 20.39 19.69
CA GLU A 143 -7.42 21.05 19.41
C GLU A 143 -7.55 22.52 18.96
N ALA A 144 -8.74 22.97 18.55
CA ALA A 144 -8.98 24.35 18.13
C ALA A 144 -9.25 25.33 19.30
N VAL A 145 -9.29 24.88 20.55
CA VAL A 145 -9.66 25.72 21.72
C VAL A 145 -8.48 26.00 22.65
N GLU A 146 -7.33 25.36 22.48
CA GLU A 146 -6.16 25.55 23.38
C GLU A 146 -5.12 26.55 22.83
N GLU A 147 -5.56 27.65 22.22
CA GLU A 147 -4.70 28.82 21.94
C GLU A 147 -5.41 30.12 22.33
N THR A 148 -5.97 30.17 23.54
CA THR A 148 -6.33 31.44 24.20
C THR A 148 -6.51 31.21 25.71
N GLU A 149 -5.43 30.93 26.43
CA GLU A 149 -5.39 31.20 27.87
C GLU A 149 -4.52 32.43 28.16
N GLU A 150 -5.21 33.39 28.77
CA GLU A 150 -4.85 34.76 29.09
C GLU A 150 -3.63 34.87 30.02
N GLN A 151 -2.74 35.81 29.70
CA GLN A 151 -1.76 36.32 30.64
C GLN A 151 -2.43 37.45 31.45
N PRO A 152 -2.49 37.39 32.79
CA PRO A 152 -3.03 38.47 33.61
C PRO A 152 -1.90 39.38 34.11
N GLU A 153 -2.08 40.70 34.00
CA GLU A 153 -1.51 41.72 34.90
C GLU A 153 -2.16 43.06 34.50
N GLY A 154 -3.01 43.68 35.32
CA GLY A 154 -2.66 44.17 36.65
C GLY A 154 -2.36 45.66 36.50
N GLY A 155 -3.38 46.50 36.69
CA GLY A 155 -3.26 47.95 36.54
C GLY A 155 -2.44 48.62 37.64
N GLU A 156 -1.98 49.83 37.37
CA GLU A 156 -1.95 50.90 38.36
C GLU A 156 -1.86 52.27 37.68
N GLU A 157 -2.78 53.14 38.07
CA GLU A 157 -2.86 54.55 37.74
C GLU A 157 -1.75 55.30 38.50
N ASN A 158 -1.06 56.27 37.87
CA ASN A 158 -0.41 57.35 38.63
C ASN A 158 -0.26 58.63 37.80
N ASP A 159 -0.75 59.71 38.42
CA ASP A 159 -0.63 61.15 38.19
C ASP A 159 0.71 61.66 37.60
N VAL A 160 0.64 62.60 36.64
CA VAL A 160 1.46 63.84 36.55
C VAL A 160 0.68 64.92 35.78
#